data_AF-A0A2V3IFY4-F1
#
_entry.id   AF-A0A2V3IFY4-F1
#
_cell.length_a   1.000
_cell.length_b   1.000
_cell.length_c   1.000
_cell.angle_alpha   90.00
_cell.angle_beta   90.00
_cell.angle_gamma   90.00
#
_symmetry.space_group_name_H-M   'P 1'
#
loop_
_entity.id
_entity.type
_entity.pdbx_description
1 polymer ?
#
loop_
_entity_poly.entity_id
_entity_poly.type
_entity_poly.pdbx_seq_one_letter_code
_entity_poly.pdbx_strand_id
1 'polypeptide(L)'
;MDAMEVDTDNVVTMNDIPDRLVRHIFSFLEPQQLEAARQVCQRWNECASHHLLWRKHCFTHSPSLRTERSAWPLLACCKPVAPIQWRYVYRTLQNRPRCTVTLQKAERFLCNMIAHLIKGPYAQLPSTLVVQRRFDIMYLPFFLNHNCTYFYLEPLTEADKGAYDDFVNYLIQRDRAGLVMTKMNRFMLIPPCRDVGQRVNYTGDRLIAAVQPPRL
;
A
#
# COMPACT_ATOMS: atom_id res chain seq x y z
N MET A 1 -15.40 -47.73 47.26
CA MET A 1 -15.40 -47.17 45.88
C MET A 1 -15.03 -45.72 46.06
N ASP A 2 -13.73 -45.45 46.01
CA ASP A 2 -13.18 -44.12 46.21
C ASP A 2 -13.49 -43.26 44.98
N ALA A 3 -14.09 -42.10 45.22
CA ALA A 3 -14.19 -41.06 44.23
C ALA A 3 -12.77 -40.50 44.00
N MET A 4 -12.22 -40.70 42.81
CA MET A 4 -11.05 -39.95 42.36
C MET A 4 -11.42 -38.46 42.29
N GLU A 5 -11.00 -37.68 43.28
CA GLU A 5 -10.87 -36.24 43.14
C GLU A 5 -9.82 -35.97 42.07
N VAL A 6 -10.27 -35.51 40.91
CA VAL A 6 -9.39 -34.95 39.88
C VAL A 6 -8.93 -33.60 40.41
N ASP A 7 -7.67 -33.56 40.82
CA ASP A 7 -6.95 -32.33 41.18
C ASP A 7 -7.07 -31.31 40.04
N THR A 8 -7.84 -30.25 40.29
CA THR A 8 -8.11 -29.15 39.35
C THR A 8 -7.30 -27.89 39.70
N ASP A 9 -6.35 -27.97 40.64
CA ASP A 9 -5.70 -26.80 41.25
C ASP A 9 -4.67 -26.08 40.38
N ASN A 10 -4.58 -26.34 39.08
CA ASN A 10 -3.74 -25.55 38.18
C ASN A 10 -4.36 -25.34 36.79
N VAL A 11 -5.67 -25.07 36.73
CA VAL A 11 -6.26 -24.55 35.49
C VAL A 11 -5.84 -23.09 35.31
N VAL A 12 -4.74 -22.87 34.60
CA VAL A 12 -4.36 -21.55 34.09
C VAL A 12 -5.43 -21.11 33.10
N THR A 13 -6.26 -20.17 33.50
CA THR A 13 -7.27 -19.58 32.65
C THR A 13 -6.63 -18.52 31.74
N MET A 14 -7.31 -18.17 30.65
CA MET A 14 -6.87 -17.07 29.78
C MET A 14 -6.72 -15.73 30.54
N ASN A 15 -7.38 -15.60 31.70
CA ASN A 15 -7.27 -14.42 32.57
C ASN A 15 -5.90 -14.31 33.26
N ASP A 16 -5.18 -15.42 33.41
CA ASP A 16 -3.90 -15.49 34.12
C ASP A 16 -2.70 -15.17 33.22
N ILE A 17 -2.91 -15.16 31.89
CA ILE A 17 -1.87 -14.79 30.92
C ILE A 17 -1.60 -13.28 31.02
N PRO A 18 -0.36 -12.79 31.13
CA PRO A 18 -0.09 -11.35 31.10
C PRO A 18 -0.46 -10.68 29.76
N ASP A 19 -0.94 -9.43 29.80
CA ASP A 19 -1.35 -8.68 28.59
C ASP A 19 -0.26 -8.54 27.52
N ARG A 20 1.02 -8.59 27.92
CA ARG A 20 2.13 -8.60 26.96
C ARG A 20 2.12 -9.87 26.09
N LEU A 21 1.78 -11.02 26.68
CA LEU A 21 1.72 -12.30 25.97
C LEU A 21 0.44 -12.37 25.13
N VAL A 22 -0.69 -11.90 25.65
CA VAL A 22 -1.93 -11.79 24.85
C VAL A 22 -1.70 -10.90 23.62
N ARG A 23 -1.06 -9.73 23.78
CA ARG A 23 -0.70 -8.88 22.64
C ARG A 23 0.32 -9.52 21.70
N HIS A 24 1.25 -10.32 22.21
CA HIS A 24 2.18 -11.07 21.37
C HIS A 24 1.45 -12.12 20.52
N ILE A 25 0.53 -12.88 21.12
CA ILE A 25 -0.35 -13.83 20.40
C ILE A 25 -1.17 -13.08 19.34
N PHE A 26 -1.78 -11.95 19.71
CA PHE A 26 -2.56 -11.14 18.79
C PHE A 26 -1.73 -10.54 17.65
N SER A 27 -0.41 -10.42 17.80
CA SER A 27 0.47 -9.95 16.73
C SER A 27 0.56 -10.92 15.54
N PHE A 28 0.11 -12.17 15.70
CA PHE A 28 0.00 -13.17 14.64
C PHE A 28 -1.38 -13.19 13.97
N LEU A 29 -2.37 -12.44 14.51
CA LEU A 29 -3.72 -12.42 13.96
C LEU A 29 -3.83 -11.44 12.78
N GLU A 30 -4.63 -11.81 11.80
CA GLU A 30 -5.04 -10.93 10.72
C GLU A 30 -6.08 -9.89 11.21
N PRO A 31 -6.27 -8.76 10.49
CA PRO A 31 -7.15 -7.69 10.93
C PRO A 31 -8.60 -8.11 11.20
N GLN A 32 -9.16 -9.04 10.41
CA GLN A 32 -10.50 -9.57 10.66
C GLN A 32 -10.57 -10.37 11.97
N GLN A 33 -9.51 -11.15 12.26
CA GLN A 33 -9.39 -11.91 13.50
C GLN A 33 -9.18 -10.99 14.70
N LEU A 34 -8.45 -9.89 14.54
CA LEU A 34 -8.33 -8.85 15.56
C LEU A 34 -9.69 -8.19 15.86
N GLU A 35 -10.50 -7.90 14.84
CA GLU A 35 -11.85 -7.37 15.07
C GLU A 35 -12.75 -8.39 15.79
N ALA A 36 -12.66 -9.68 15.45
CA ALA A 36 -13.37 -10.73 16.16
C ALA A 36 -12.91 -10.86 17.62
N ALA A 37 -11.60 -10.85 17.87
CA ALA A 37 -11.03 -10.93 19.21
C ALA A 37 -11.54 -9.81 20.13
N ARG A 38 -11.78 -8.60 19.58
CA ARG A 38 -12.32 -7.48 20.37
C ARG A 38 -13.73 -7.71 20.91
N GLN A 39 -14.49 -8.63 20.31
CA GLN A 39 -15.87 -8.91 20.73
C GLN A 39 -15.96 -9.95 21.84
N VAL A 40 -14.84 -10.57 22.23
CA VAL A 40 -14.82 -11.66 23.22
C VAL A 40 -15.02 -11.15 24.64
N CYS A 41 -14.21 -10.19 25.09
CA CYS A 41 -14.35 -9.55 26.40
C CYS A 41 -13.61 -8.20 26.43
N GLN A 42 -13.81 -7.40 27.50
CA GLN A 42 -13.18 -6.08 27.63
C GLN A 42 -11.65 -6.15 27.52
N ARG A 43 -11.02 -7.11 28.21
CA ARG A 43 -9.57 -7.27 28.20
C ARG A 43 -9.02 -7.58 26.80
N TRP A 44 -9.71 -8.43 26.04
CA TRP A 44 -9.34 -8.73 24.66
C TRP A 44 -9.56 -7.53 23.75
N ASN A 45 -10.62 -6.75 23.96
CA ASN A 45 -10.85 -5.50 23.23
C ASN A 45 -9.69 -4.51 23.43
N GLU A 46 -9.22 -4.34 24.66
CA GLU A 46 -8.07 -3.49 24.97
C GLU A 46 -6.79 -3.99 24.31
N CYS A 47 -6.50 -5.30 24.40
CA CYS A 47 -5.33 -5.91 23.77
C CYS A 47 -5.37 -5.84 22.24
N ALA A 48 -6.50 -6.18 21.60
CA ALA A 48 -6.65 -6.17 20.15
C ALA A 48 -6.81 -4.76 19.57
N SER A 49 -7.17 -3.76 20.39
CA SER A 49 -7.15 -2.35 20.02
C SER A 49 -5.75 -1.73 20.07
N HIS A 50 -4.74 -2.47 20.51
CA HIS A 50 -3.41 -1.92 20.72
C HIS A 50 -2.80 -1.39 19.40
N HIS A 51 -2.36 -0.14 19.44
CA HIS A 51 -1.91 0.59 18.25
C HIS A 51 -0.76 -0.07 17.47
N LEU A 52 0.15 -0.77 18.15
CA LEU A 52 1.27 -1.46 17.48
C LEU A 52 0.80 -2.59 16.56
N LEU A 53 -0.32 -3.26 16.88
CA LEU A 53 -0.89 -4.32 16.05
C LEU A 53 -1.38 -3.72 14.72
N TRP A 54 -2.23 -2.70 14.80
CA TRP A 54 -2.76 -2.00 13.63
C TRP A 54 -1.68 -1.28 12.82
N ARG A 55 -0.67 -0.72 13.49
CA ARG A 55 0.50 -0.13 12.83
C ARG A 55 1.26 -1.17 12.00
N LYS A 56 1.47 -2.37 12.54
CA LYS A 56 2.10 -3.48 11.80
C LYS A 56 1.31 -3.77 10.51
N HIS A 57 0.00 -3.95 10.61
CA HIS A 57 -0.83 -4.22 9.43
C HIS A 57 -0.85 -3.06 8.41
N CYS A 58 -0.85 -1.80 8.86
CA CYS A 58 -0.73 -0.66 7.94
C CYS A 58 0.55 -0.74 7.12
N PHE A 59 1.69 -1.04 7.77
CA PHE A 59 2.99 -1.14 7.08
C PHE A 59 3.13 -2.41 6.25
N THR A 60 2.48 -3.50 6.61
CA THR A 60 2.40 -4.69 5.74
C THR A 60 1.56 -4.40 4.51
N HIS A 61 0.47 -3.65 4.66
CA HIS A 61 -0.43 -3.33 3.56
C HIS A 61 0.17 -2.30 2.59
N SER A 62 0.86 -1.30 3.13
CA SER A 62 1.54 -0.24 2.37
C SER A 62 2.92 0.04 2.98
N PRO A 63 3.97 -0.69 2.57
CA PRO A 63 5.32 -0.53 3.10
C PRO A 63 5.86 0.89 3.03
N SER A 64 5.50 1.66 1.99
CA SER A 64 6.00 3.03 1.81
C SER A 64 5.56 3.99 2.92
N LEU A 65 4.49 3.71 3.67
CA LEU A 65 4.09 4.54 4.82
C LEU A 65 5.13 4.54 5.95
N ARG A 66 6.02 3.52 5.98
CA ARG A 66 7.10 3.43 6.97
C ARG A 66 8.28 4.34 6.62
N THR A 67 8.61 4.44 5.35
CA THR A 67 9.83 5.09 4.85
C THR A 67 9.57 6.48 4.28
N GLU A 68 8.35 6.73 3.78
CA GLU A 68 8.06 7.87 2.93
C GLU A 68 6.95 8.76 3.51
N ARG A 69 7.33 9.97 3.94
CA ARG A 69 6.36 10.90 4.55
C ARG A 69 5.32 11.41 3.54
N SER A 70 5.71 11.57 2.28
CA SER A 70 4.86 12.03 1.17
C SER A 70 3.80 11.02 0.73
N ALA A 71 3.94 9.74 1.08
CA ALA A 71 2.93 8.72 0.79
C ALA A 71 1.69 8.82 1.69
N TRP A 72 1.81 9.42 2.88
CA TRP A 72 0.71 9.57 3.84
C TRP A 72 -0.51 10.33 3.29
N PRO A 73 -0.37 11.56 2.75
CA PRO A 73 -1.50 12.28 2.18
C PRO A 73 -2.13 11.53 1.00
N LEU A 74 -1.32 10.76 0.26
CA LEU A 74 -1.80 9.95 -0.85
C LEU A 74 -2.65 8.78 -0.37
N LEU A 75 -2.15 7.92 0.51
CA LEU A 75 -2.75 6.61 0.81
C LEU A 75 -3.69 6.62 2.03
N ALA A 76 -3.40 7.44 3.03
CA ALA A 76 -4.09 7.42 4.33
C ALA A 76 -4.69 8.78 4.72
N CYS A 77 -4.62 9.78 3.83
CA CYS A 77 -5.01 11.19 4.03
C CYS A 77 -4.19 11.95 5.10
N CYS A 78 -3.79 11.30 6.19
CA CYS A 78 -2.98 11.90 7.24
C CYS A 78 -2.17 10.85 8.01
N LYS A 79 -1.08 11.30 8.65
CA LYS A 79 -0.30 10.47 9.58
C LYS A 79 -1.02 10.41 10.93
N PRO A 80 -1.15 9.23 11.56
CA PRO A 80 -1.77 9.12 12.87
C PRO A 80 -0.95 9.89 13.92
N VAL A 81 -1.63 10.76 14.64
CA VAL A 81 -1.17 11.55 15.79
C VAL A 81 -1.42 10.80 17.10
N ALA A 82 -2.44 9.93 17.15
CA ALA A 82 -2.83 9.19 18.35
C ALA A 82 -2.88 7.67 18.14
N PRO A 83 -2.66 6.85 19.19
CA PRO A 83 -2.68 5.39 19.12
C PRO A 83 -3.92 4.79 18.46
N ILE A 84 -5.12 5.31 18.76
CA ILE A 84 -6.39 4.76 18.24
C ILE A 84 -6.57 4.97 16.74
N GLN A 85 -5.83 5.91 16.15
CA GLN A 85 -5.96 6.28 14.74
C GLN A 85 -5.41 5.22 13.79
N TRP A 86 -4.51 4.34 14.24
CA TRP A 86 -3.93 3.29 13.40
C TRP A 86 -4.97 2.32 12.84
N ARG A 87 -6.02 2.01 13.60
CA ARG A 87 -7.13 1.17 13.11
C ARG A 87 -7.93 1.88 12.02
N TYR A 88 -8.22 3.17 12.22
CA TYR A 88 -8.92 3.98 11.22
C TYR A 88 -8.10 4.09 9.93
N VAL A 89 -6.80 4.35 10.05
CA VAL A 89 -5.85 4.35 8.93
C VAL A 89 -5.89 3.01 8.19
N TYR A 90 -5.82 1.88 8.91
CA TYR A 90 -5.89 0.57 8.27
C TYR A 90 -7.18 0.37 7.46
N ARG A 91 -8.33 0.75 8.01
CA ARG A 91 -9.62 0.67 7.29
C ARG A 91 -9.62 1.54 6.03
N THR A 92 -9.06 2.75 6.11
CA THR A 92 -8.89 3.62 4.93
C THR A 92 -8.00 2.97 3.87
N LEU A 93 -6.92 2.31 4.26
CA LEU A 93 -6.03 1.60 3.34
C LEU A 93 -6.73 0.40 2.71
N GLN A 94 -7.41 -0.42 3.51
CA GLN A 94 -8.09 -1.63 3.04
C GLN A 94 -9.19 -1.33 2.03
N ASN A 95 -9.94 -0.24 2.23
CA ASN A 95 -11.03 0.15 1.34
C ASN A 95 -10.55 0.86 0.07
N ARG A 96 -9.25 1.14 -0.04
CA ARG A 96 -8.70 1.84 -1.20
C ARG A 96 -8.48 0.86 -2.35
N PRO A 97 -8.96 1.18 -3.57
CA PRO A 97 -8.69 0.34 -4.73
C PRO A 97 -7.18 0.24 -5.00
N ARG A 98 -6.70 -0.99 -5.06
CA ARG A 98 -5.31 -1.30 -5.41
C ARG A 98 -5.23 -2.56 -6.24
N CYS A 99 -4.17 -2.70 -7.03
CA CYS A 99 -3.90 -3.90 -7.81
C CYS A 99 -2.41 -4.18 -7.90
N THR A 100 -2.05 -5.44 -8.09
CA THR A 100 -0.68 -5.85 -8.37
C THR A 100 -0.42 -5.75 -9.87
N VAL A 101 0.71 -5.17 -10.24
CA VAL A 101 1.13 -5.01 -11.64
C VAL A 101 2.59 -5.42 -11.81
N THR A 102 2.88 -6.08 -12.92
CA THR A 102 4.25 -6.45 -13.30
C THR A 102 4.82 -5.41 -14.25
N LEU A 103 6.01 -4.89 -13.94
CA LEU A 103 6.75 -3.99 -14.82
C LEU A 103 7.64 -4.79 -15.77
N GLN A 104 7.56 -4.47 -17.05
CA GLN A 104 8.46 -5.01 -18.07
C GLN A 104 9.06 -3.89 -18.92
N LYS A 105 10.30 -4.09 -19.37
CA LYS A 105 10.97 -3.23 -20.34
C LYS A 105 11.40 -4.07 -21.53
N ALA A 106 10.88 -3.74 -22.71
CA ALA A 106 11.09 -4.55 -23.93
C ALA A 106 10.85 -6.05 -23.67
N GLU A 107 9.69 -6.38 -23.08
CA GLU A 107 9.24 -7.75 -22.76
C GLU A 107 10.09 -8.52 -21.73
N ARG A 108 11.10 -7.88 -21.13
CA ARG A 108 11.85 -8.44 -20.02
C ARG A 108 11.25 -8.00 -18.69
N PHE A 109 11.06 -8.96 -17.80
CA PHE A 109 10.66 -8.72 -16.41
C PHE A 109 11.66 -7.77 -15.72
N LEU A 110 11.12 -6.80 -14.98
CA LEU A 110 11.90 -5.95 -14.07
C LEU A 110 11.53 -6.21 -12.62
N CYS A 111 10.28 -5.98 -12.26
CA CYS A 111 9.79 -6.13 -10.88
C CYS A 111 8.27 -6.22 -10.83
N ASN A 112 7.74 -6.66 -9.69
CA ASN A 112 6.34 -6.54 -9.33
C ASN A 112 6.11 -5.29 -8.46
N MET A 113 4.96 -4.66 -8.66
CA MET A 113 4.56 -3.44 -7.96
C MET A 113 3.12 -3.56 -7.46
N ILE A 114 2.79 -2.76 -6.46
CA ILE A 114 1.41 -2.46 -6.08
C ILE A 114 1.07 -1.07 -6.60
N ALA A 115 -0.06 -0.96 -7.30
CA ALA A 115 -0.62 0.29 -7.76
C ALA A 115 -1.83 0.67 -6.92
N HIS A 116 -1.75 1.79 -6.21
CA HIS A 116 -2.81 2.35 -5.38
C HIS A 116 -3.52 3.48 -6.10
N LEU A 117 -4.84 3.40 -6.24
CA LEU A 117 -5.62 4.51 -6.78
C LEU A 117 -5.53 5.71 -5.82
N ILE A 118 -5.07 6.85 -6.34
CA ILE A 118 -4.93 8.09 -5.55
C ILE A 118 -5.84 9.22 -6.04
N LYS A 119 -6.19 9.27 -7.34
CA LYS A 119 -7.05 10.31 -7.91
C LYS A 119 -7.69 9.87 -9.21
N GLY A 120 -8.88 10.41 -9.50
CA GLY A 120 -9.61 10.17 -10.76
C GLY A 120 -10.56 8.97 -10.70
N PRO A 121 -11.32 8.72 -11.77
CA PRO A 121 -12.24 7.59 -11.84
C PRO A 121 -11.48 6.27 -11.79
N TYR A 122 -12.11 5.21 -11.27
CA TYR A 122 -11.49 3.89 -11.27
C TYR A 122 -11.19 3.46 -12.72
N ALA A 123 -9.92 3.15 -12.99
CA ALA A 123 -9.46 2.61 -14.25
C ALA A 123 -8.73 1.30 -13.96
N GLN A 124 -9.08 0.23 -14.66
CA GLN A 124 -8.38 -1.03 -14.49
C GLN A 124 -6.99 -0.92 -15.15
N LEU A 125 -5.94 -1.07 -14.33
CA LEU A 125 -4.59 -1.25 -14.83
C LEU A 125 -4.45 -2.67 -15.41
N PRO A 126 -3.70 -2.85 -16.52
CA PRO A 126 -3.33 -4.17 -16.98
C PRO A 126 -2.42 -4.85 -15.95
N SER A 127 -2.49 -6.18 -15.86
CA SER A 127 -1.63 -6.96 -14.97
C SER A 127 -0.14 -6.82 -15.32
N THR A 128 0.18 -6.45 -16.56
CA THR A 128 1.56 -6.21 -17.02
C THR A 128 1.66 -4.89 -17.76
N LEU A 129 2.62 -4.06 -17.32
CA LEU A 129 2.95 -2.77 -17.90
C LEU A 129 4.25 -2.91 -18.70
N VAL A 130 4.11 -3.08 -20.02
CA VAL A 130 5.26 -3.19 -20.94
C VAL A 130 5.67 -1.80 -21.40
N VAL A 131 6.79 -1.30 -20.89
CA VAL A 131 7.35 0.00 -21.28
C VAL A 131 8.00 -0.15 -22.64
N GLN A 132 7.27 0.29 -23.67
CA GLN A 132 7.70 0.22 -25.07
C GLN A 132 8.47 1.46 -25.50
N ARG A 133 8.05 2.63 -25.00
CA ARG A 133 8.59 3.93 -25.41
C ARG A 133 8.85 4.81 -24.20
N ARG A 134 9.60 5.88 -24.44
CA ARG A 134 9.84 6.95 -23.47
C ARG A 134 9.75 8.27 -24.20
N PHE A 135 9.25 9.30 -23.52
CA PHE A 135 9.17 10.65 -24.04
C PHE A 135 9.70 11.63 -23.00
N ASP A 136 10.14 12.79 -23.46
CA ASP A 136 10.69 13.85 -22.62
C ASP A 136 9.61 14.36 -21.65
N ILE A 137 9.98 14.55 -20.39
CA ILE A 137 9.05 14.93 -19.33
C ILE A 137 8.40 16.28 -19.60
N MET A 138 9.07 17.17 -20.35
CA MET A 138 8.53 18.48 -20.74
C MET A 138 7.24 18.37 -21.55
N TYR A 139 6.96 17.22 -22.17
CA TYR A 139 5.71 17.01 -22.91
C TYR A 139 4.55 16.50 -22.04
N LEU A 140 4.76 16.22 -20.75
CA LEU A 140 3.71 15.75 -19.84
C LEU A 140 2.45 16.64 -19.85
N PRO A 141 2.54 17.98 -19.82
CA PRO A 141 1.35 18.83 -19.81
C PRO A 141 0.43 18.61 -21.02
N PHE A 142 0.96 18.20 -22.17
CA PHE A 142 0.16 17.91 -23.38
C PHE A 142 -0.59 16.59 -23.30
N PHE A 143 -0.11 15.65 -22.48
CA PHE A 143 -0.74 14.34 -22.29
C PHE A 143 -1.67 14.30 -21.08
N LEU A 144 -1.35 15.04 -20.01
CA LEU A 144 -2.08 15.03 -18.75
C LEU A 144 -3.29 15.97 -18.76
N ASN A 145 -4.46 15.43 -19.09
CA ASN A 145 -5.74 16.14 -18.98
C ASN A 145 -6.38 15.99 -17.58
N HIS A 146 -7.49 16.67 -17.34
CA HIS A 146 -8.21 16.66 -16.06
C HIS A 146 -8.93 15.32 -15.77
N ASN A 147 -9.10 14.47 -16.79
CA ASN A 147 -9.77 13.18 -16.69
C ASN A 147 -8.78 12.01 -16.46
N CYS A 148 -7.50 12.32 -16.23
CA CYS A 148 -6.52 11.29 -15.94
C CYS A 148 -6.81 10.63 -14.58
N THR A 149 -6.67 9.30 -14.56
CA THR A 149 -6.61 8.53 -13.32
C THR A 149 -5.16 8.39 -12.90
N TYR A 150 -4.87 8.58 -11.62
CA TYR A 150 -3.53 8.53 -11.07
C TYR A 150 -3.40 7.39 -10.07
N PHE A 151 -2.30 6.65 -10.18
CA PHE A 151 -1.91 5.60 -9.27
C PHE A 151 -0.55 5.88 -8.67
N TYR A 152 -0.42 5.68 -7.37
CA TYR A 152 0.87 5.62 -6.68
C TYR A 152 1.42 4.21 -6.77
N LEU A 153 2.65 4.06 -7.25
CA LEU A 153 3.28 2.75 -7.45
C LEU A 153 4.37 2.52 -6.40
N GLU A 154 4.33 1.40 -5.70
CA GLU A 154 5.39 0.94 -4.79
C GLU A 154 5.83 -0.49 -5.13
N PRO A 155 7.08 -0.89 -4.83
CA PRO A 155 7.51 -2.27 -5.02
C PRO A 155 6.65 -3.23 -4.18
N LEU A 156 6.33 -4.39 -4.75
CA LEU A 156 5.50 -5.40 -4.08
C LEU A 156 6.26 -6.04 -2.89
N THR A 157 7.55 -6.32 -3.08
CA THR A 157 8.41 -6.94 -2.07
C THR A 157 9.75 -6.23 -1.96
N GLU A 158 10.52 -6.53 -0.91
CA GLU A 158 11.90 -6.03 -0.80
C GLU A 158 12.81 -6.54 -1.93
N ALA A 159 12.53 -7.71 -2.50
CA ALA A 159 13.28 -8.24 -3.65
C ALA A 159 13.02 -7.43 -4.94
N ASP A 160 11.82 -6.86 -5.08
CA ASP A 160 11.43 -6.02 -6.22
C ASP A 160 12.04 -4.61 -6.15
N LYS A 161 12.43 -4.17 -4.95
CA LYS A 161 12.82 -2.79 -4.67
C LYS A 161 14.03 -2.31 -5.47
N GLY A 162 15.07 -3.13 -5.59
CA GLY A 162 16.29 -2.75 -6.32
C GLY A 162 16.00 -2.43 -7.79
N ALA A 163 15.34 -3.36 -8.49
CA ALA A 163 14.97 -3.16 -9.90
C ALA A 163 13.94 -2.04 -10.10
N TYR A 164 13.04 -1.83 -9.13
CA TYR A 164 12.12 -0.69 -9.12
C TYR A 164 12.91 0.63 -9.03
N ASP A 165 13.77 0.78 -8.03
CA ASP A 165 14.52 2.01 -7.76
C ASP A 165 15.47 2.32 -8.95
N ASP A 166 16.12 1.31 -9.52
CA ASP A 166 16.94 1.44 -10.74
C ASP A 166 16.14 1.97 -11.93
N PHE A 167 14.90 1.49 -12.11
CA PHE A 167 14.02 1.97 -13.16
C PHE A 167 13.58 3.42 -12.93
N VAL A 168 13.25 3.80 -11.69
CA VAL A 168 12.92 5.21 -11.35
C VAL A 168 14.11 6.11 -11.65
N ASN A 169 15.30 5.74 -11.17
CA ASN A 169 16.54 6.49 -11.38
C ASN A 169 16.87 6.61 -12.87
N TYR A 170 16.67 5.55 -13.64
CA TYR A 170 16.85 5.56 -15.10
C TYR A 170 15.94 6.57 -15.81
N LEU A 171 14.70 6.75 -15.35
CA LEU A 171 13.78 7.74 -15.90
C LEU A 171 14.19 9.16 -15.51
N ILE A 172 14.54 9.39 -14.24
CA ILE A 172 15.02 10.68 -13.73
C ILE A 172 16.27 11.15 -14.48
N GLN A 173 17.30 10.31 -14.56
CA GLN A 173 18.58 10.66 -15.21
C GLN A 173 18.45 11.01 -16.68
N ARG A 174 17.39 10.54 -17.33
CA ARG A 174 17.14 10.75 -18.76
C ARG A 174 16.08 11.82 -19.02
N ASP A 175 15.56 12.43 -17.97
CA ASP A 175 14.46 13.40 -17.98
C ASP A 175 13.25 12.93 -18.81
N ARG A 176 12.83 11.69 -18.56
CA ARG A 176 11.83 11.00 -19.38
C ARG A 176 10.74 10.34 -18.56
N ALA A 177 9.55 10.27 -19.12
CA ALA A 177 8.48 9.39 -18.66
C ALA A 177 8.44 8.10 -19.52
N GLY A 178 8.07 6.99 -18.89
CA GLY A 178 7.76 5.74 -19.58
C GLY A 178 6.39 5.78 -20.21
N LEU A 179 6.25 5.22 -21.41
CA LEU A 179 4.98 5.09 -22.12
C LEU A 179 4.66 3.62 -22.34
N VAL A 180 3.50 3.22 -21.84
CA VAL A 180 2.90 1.90 -22.01
C VAL A 180 1.63 2.09 -22.81
N MET A 181 1.57 1.46 -23.98
CA MET A 181 0.44 1.52 -24.89
C MET A 181 -0.35 0.23 -24.78
N THR A 182 -1.64 0.32 -24.48
CA THR A 182 -2.57 -0.80 -24.70
C THR A 182 -3.53 -0.45 -25.83
N LYS A 183 -4.35 -1.41 -26.25
CA LYS A 183 -5.35 -1.19 -27.32
C LYS A 183 -6.34 -0.06 -26.98
N MET A 184 -6.61 0.15 -25.70
CA MET A 184 -7.67 1.07 -25.24
C MET A 184 -7.13 2.30 -24.53
N ASN A 185 -6.03 2.15 -23.77
CA ASN A 185 -5.56 3.18 -22.85
C ASN A 185 -4.08 3.47 -23.05
N ARG A 186 -3.70 4.71 -22.74
CA ARG A 186 -2.29 5.12 -22.64
C ARG A 186 -1.94 5.25 -21.17
N PHE A 187 -0.89 4.55 -20.74
CA PHE A 187 -0.38 4.65 -19.39
C PHE A 187 0.99 5.31 -19.44
N MET A 188 1.16 6.32 -18.61
CA MET A 188 2.41 7.05 -18.46
C MET A 188 2.99 6.71 -17.10
N LEU A 189 4.20 6.19 -17.08
CA LEU A 189 4.98 5.95 -15.86
C LEU A 189 5.87 7.17 -15.64
N ILE A 190 5.51 7.96 -14.64
CA ILE A 190 6.08 9.29 -14.46
C ILE A 190 6.99 9.25 -13.23
N PRO A 191 8.30 9.53 -13.40
CA PRO A 191 9.18 9.69 -12.25
C PRO A 191 8.79 10.92 -11.42
N PRO A 192 9.29 11.04 -10.19
CA PRO A 192 9.16 12.23 -9.37
C PRO A 192 9.45 13.50 -10.17
N CYS A 193 8.44 14.35 -10.31
CA CYS A 193 8.55 15.61 -11.03
C CYS A 193 7.55 16.63 -10.49
N ARG A 194 7.87 17.92 -10.67
CA ARG A 194 7.08 19.03 -10.14
C ARG A 194 5.65 19.04 -10.69
N ASP A 195 5.48 18.81 -11.98
CA ASP A 195 4.18 18.93 -12.65
C ASP A 195 3.13 17.94 -12.12
N VAL A 196 3.50 16.66 -12.02
CA VAL A 196 2.61 15.64 -11.43
C VAL A 196 2.50 15.83 -9.93
N GLY A 197 3.61 16.15 -9.27
CA GLY A 197 3.64 16.39 -7.83
C GLY A 197 2.61 17.44 -7.38
N GLN A 198 2.47 18.54 -8.12
CA GLN A 198 1.45 19.55 -7.84
C GLN A 198 0.01 19.06 -8.08
N ARG A 199 -0.21 18.21 -9.09
CA ARG A 199 -1.55 17.71 -9.45
C ARG A 199 -2.10 16.69 -8.46
N VAL A 200 -1.22 15.89 -7.84
CA VAL A 200 -1.60 14.85 -6.88
C VAL A 200 -1.14 15.15 -5.45
N ASN A 201 -0.57 16.33 -5.19
CA ASN A 201 0.00 16.73 -3.90
C ASN A 201 1.04 15.72 -3.38
N TYR A 202 2.01 15.40 -4.22
CA TYR A 202 3.06 14.42 -3.97
C TYR A 202 4.45 15.04 -4.17
N THR A 203 5.34 14.84 -3.21
CA THR A 203 6.72 15.37 -3.22
C THR A 203 7.76 14.28 -2.96
N GLY A 204 7.37 13.01 -3.10
CA GLY A 204 8.24 11.88 -2.83
C GLY A 204 9.02 11.39 -4.04
N ASP A 205 9.64 10.22 -3.89
CA ASP A 205 10.62 9.64 -4.81
C ASP A 205 10.08 8.45 -5.64
N ARG A 206 8.79 8.15 -5.55
CA ARG A 206 8.15 7.02 -6.23
C ARG A 206 7.51 7.40 -7.55
N LEU A 207 7.27 6.38 -8.37
CA LEU A 207 6.55 6.51 -9.63
C LEU A 207 5.07 6.81 -9.41
N ILE A 208 4.56 7.69 -10.26
CA ILE A 208 3.12 7.87 -10.45
C ILE A 208 2.77 7.32 -11.83
N ALA A 209 1.78 6.43 -11.89
CA ALA A 209 1.16 6.05 -13.15
C ALA A 209 -0.04 6.96 -13.43
N ALA A 210 -0.04 7.61 -14.59
CA ALA A 210 -1.20 8.35 -15.09
C ALA A 210 -1.83 7.58 -16.24
N VAL A 211 -3.14 7.32 -16.13
CA VAL A 211 -3.95 6.64 -17.15
C VAL A 211 -4.76 7.70 -17.87
N GLN A 212 -4.53 7.81 -19.17
CA GLN A 212 -5.38 8.61 -20.03
C GLN A 212 -6.46 7.71 -20.64
N PRO A 213 -7.75 8.03 -20.43
CA PRO A 213 -8.84 7.30 -21.10
C PRO A 213 -8.72 7.47 -22.62
N PRO A 214 -9.35 6.59 -23.41
CA PRO A 214 -9.37 6.73 -24.87
C PRO A 214 -9.96 8.11 -25.23
N ARG A 215 -9.40 8.77 -26.24
CA ARG A 215 -10.08 9.91 -26.85
C ARG A 215 -11.28 9.33 -27.60
N LEU A 216 -12.48 9.62 -27.11
CA LEU A 216 -13.73 9.43 -27.87
C LEU A 216 -13.70 10.30 -29.13
#